data_AF-I3EAF2-F1
#
_entry.id   AF-I3EAF2-F1
#
_cell.length_a   1.000
_cell.length_b   1.000
_cell.length_c   1.000
_cell.angle_alpha   90.00
_cell.angle_beta   90.00
_cell.angle_gamma   90.00
#
_symmetry.space_group_name_H-M   'P 1'
#
loop_
_entity.id
_entity.type
_entity.pdbx_description
1 polymer ?
#
loop_
_entity_poly.entity_id
_entity_poly.type
_entity_poly.pdbx_seq_one_letter_code
_entity_poly.pdbx_strand_id
1 'polypeptide(L)'
;MINNERGFTFPLSYSLFLVLSVFLLIHAEQFLSEKKLLRETESILKQEYYMMSSVKKMEKMLQEKNEFNTINGVFQYTHGEVDYQVNHVTNSIIQATFRLKLDSGEEYLGFVFYDKDLRKMIKWVEKN
;
A
#
# COMPACT_ATOMS: atom_id res chain seq x y z
N MET A 1 18.21 -59.33 35.11
CA MET A 1 17.88 -58.18 34.25
C MET A 1 16.49 -58.43 33.68
N ILE A 2 15.49 -57.68 34.15
CA ILE A 2 14.11 -57.77 33.65
C ILE A 2 13.81 -56.44 32.95
N ASN A 3 13.55 -56.51 31.65
CA ASN A 3 13.16 -55.38 30.81
C ASN A 3 11.75 -54.93 31.19
N ASN A 4 11.63 -53.70 31.73
CA ASN A 4 10.36 -53.07 32.07
C ASN A 4 9.91 -52.16 30.92
N GLU A 5 9.33 -52.74 29.86
CA GLU A 5 8.92 -52.00 28.65
C GLU A 5 7.52 -51.34 28.75
N ARG A 6 6.81 -51.49 29.87
CA ARG A 6 5.43 -51.03 30.04
C ARG A 6 5.26 -49.53 30.33
N GLY A 7 6.36 -48.77 30.44
CA GLY A 7 6.35 -47.33 30.75
C GLY A 7 6.92 -46.42 29.66
N PHE A 8 7.55 -46.96 28.62
CA PHE A 8 8.27 -46.16 27.61
C PHE A 8 7.38 -45.55 26.53
N THR A 9 6.23 -46.18 26.24
CA THR A 9 5.30 -45.72 25.20
C THR A 9 4.65 -44.38 25.53
N PHE A 10 4.43 -44.07 26.82
CA PHE A 10 3.71 -42.86 27.26
C PHE A 10 4.56 -41.58 27.14
N PRO A 11 5.83 -41.54 27.58
CA PRO A 11 6.72 -40.41 27.29
C PRO A 11 6.96 -40.21 25.79
N LEU A 12 7.03 -41.31 25.02
CA LEU A 12 7.27 -41.25 23.57
C LEU A 12 6.05 -40.72 22.80
N SER A 13 4.84 -41.17 23.13
CA SER A 13 3.61 -40.64 22.53
C SER A 13 3.37 -39.18 22.93
N TYR A 14 3.68 -38.82 24.18
CA TYR A 14 3.60 -37.43 24.63
C TYR A 14 4.61 -36.53 23.92
N SER A 15 5.85 -36.99 23.73
CA SER A 15 6.86 -36.28 22.94
C SER A 15 6.41 -36.08 21.50
N LEU A 16 5.87 -37.12 20.86
CA LEU A 16 5.31 -37.01 19.51
C LEU A 16 4.14 -36.01 19.45
N PHE A 17 3.25 -36.05 20.45
CA PHE A 17 2.13 -35.12 20.55
C PHE A 17 2.58 -33.68 20.73
N LEU A 18 3.62 -33.44 21.54
CA LEU A 18 4.21 -32.12 21.70
C LEU A 18 4.83 -31.62 20.39
N VAL A 19 5.58 -32.46 19.68
CA VAL A 19 6.16 -32.10 18.37
C VAL A 19 5.07 -31.74 17.37
N LEU A 20 4.00 -32.53 17.30
CA LEU A 20 2.85 -32.24 16.44
C LEU A 20 2.14 -30.94 16.84
N SER A 21 2.01 -30.67 18.15
CA SER A 21 1.37 -29.46 18.65
C SER A 21 2.18 -28.20 18.30
N VAL A 22 3.51 -28.26 18.46
CA VAL A 22 4.41 -27.16 18.08
C VAL A 22 4.39 -26.96 16.56
N PHE A 23 4.40 -28.05 15.79
CA PHE A 23 4.30 -27.97 14.33
C PHE A 23 3.00 -27.29 13.89
N LEU A 24 1.86 -27.67 14.47
CA LEU A 24 0.58 -27.02 14.20
C LEU A 24 0.59 -25.54 14.61
N LEU A 25 1.22 -25.20 15.73
CA LEU A 25 1.32 -23.83 16.19
C LEU A 25 2.10 -22.96 15.21
N ILE A 26 3.25 -23.45 14.72
CA ILE A 26 4.08 -22.74 13.73
C ILE A 26 3.27 -22.49 12.45
N HIS A 27 2.55 -23.50 11.96
CA HIS A 27 1.73 -23.34 10.75
C HIS A 27 0.56 -22.37 10.95
N ALA A 28 -0.08 -22.39 12.12
CA ALA A 28 -1.15 -21.45 12.45
C ALA A 28 -0.63 -20.01 12.49
N GLU A 29 0.53 -19.79 13.11
CA GLU A 29 1.17 -18.48 13.17
C GLU A 29 1.58 -17.99 11.77
N GLN A 30 2.20 -18.86 10.97
CA GLN A 30 2.57 -18.55 9.60
C GLN A 30 1.35 -18.16 8.77
N PHE A 31 0.25 -18.92 8.85
CA PHE A 31 -0.97 -18.62 8.12
C PHE A 31 -1.57 -17.25 8.50
N LEU A 32 -1.58 -16.91 9.79
CA LEU A 32 -2.07 -15.61 10.26
C LEU A 32 -1.16 -14.47 9.77
N SER A 33 0.14 -14.67 9.79
CA SER A 33 1.14 -13.71 9.30
C SER A 33 0.98 -13.46 7.81
N GLU A 34 0.90 -14.52 7.00
CA GLU A 34 0.71 -14.43 5.54
C GLU A 34 -0.59 -13.70 5.19
N LYS A 35 -1.69 -14.02 5.88
CA LYS A 35 -2.97 -13.34 5.67
C LYS A 35 -2.89 -11.84 5.96
N LYS A 36 -2.20 -11.46 7.05
CA LYS A 36 -1.99 -10.06 7.39
C LYS A 36 -1.13 -9.35 6.35
N LEU A 37 -0.01 -9.96 5.97
CA LEU A 37 0.92 -9.44 4.97
C LEU A 37 0.24 -9.25 3.62
N LEU A 38 -0.58 -10.21 3.17
CA LEU A 38 -1.34 -10.10 1.92
C LEU A 38 -2.27 -8.89 1.92
N ARG A 39 -2.98 -8.65 3.03
CA ARG A 39 -3.88 -7.49 3.17
C ARG A 39 -3.12 -6.17 3.14
N GLU A 40 -2.00 -6.10 3.86
CA GLU A 40 -1.14 -4.90 3.86
C GLU A 40 -0.54 -4.63 2.48
N THR A 41 -0.07 -5.67 1.81
CA THR A 41 0.48 -5.60 0.44
C THR A 41 -0.59 -5.13 -0.57
N GLU A 42 -1.82 -5.63 -0.44
CA GLU A 42 -2.93 -5.20 -1.30
C GLU A 42 -3.24 -3.71 -1.11
N SER A 43 -3.22 -3.21 0.13
CA SER A 43 -3.45 -1.77 0.39
C SER A 43 -2.34 -0.92 -0.22
N ILE A 44 -1.07 -1.28 -0.01
CA ILE A 44 0.09 -0.59 -0.58
C ILE A 44 0.02 -0.55 -2.12
N LEU A 45 -0.30 -1.68 -2.76
CA LEU A 45 -0.42 -1.74 -4.22
C LEU A 45 -1.55 -0.86 -4.74
N LYS A 46 -2.70 -0.82 -4.06
CA LYS A 46 -3.81 0.08 -4.42
C LYS A 46 -3.40 1.54 -4.27
N GLN A 47 -2.74 1.90 -3.18
CA GLN A 47 -2.20 3.24 -2.94
C GLN A 47 -1.25 3.67 -4.07
N GLU A 48 -0.21 2.88 -4.34
CA GLU A 48 0.78 3.19 -5.39
C GLU A 48 0.11 3.34 -6.76
N TYR A 49 -0.81 2.41 -7.08
CA TYR A 49 -1.51 2.44 -8.36
C TYR A 49 -2.41 3.68 -8.50
N TYR A 50 -3.21 4.02 -7.48
CA TYR A 50 -4.09 5.18 -7.52
C TYR A 50 -3.32 6.50 -7.56
N MET A 51 -2.23 6.62 -6.79
CA MET A 51 -1.36 7.80 -6.85
C MET A 51 -0.71 7.93 -8.22
N MET A 52 -0.03 6.90 -8.72
CA MET A 52 0.61 6.92 -10.04
C MET A 52 -0.39 7.21 -11.16
N SER A 53 -1.58 6.60 -11.10
CA SER A 53 -2.66 6.85 -12.06
C SER A 53 -3.12 8.31 -12.01
N SER A 54 -3.26 8.89 -10.82
CA SER A 54 -3.69 10.28 -10.63
C SER A 54 -2.66 11.26 -11.19
N VAL A 55 -1.37 11.00 -10.97
CA VAL A 55 -0.28 11.81 -11.54
C VAL A 55 -0.31 11.77 -13.06
N LYS A 56 -0.44 10.58 -13.66
CA LYS A 56 -0.52 10.44 -15.13
C LYS A 56 -1.76 11.10 -15.70
N LYS A 57 -2.93 10.98 -15.05
CA LYS A 57 -4.16 11.66 -15.46
C LYS A 57 -3.98 13.17 -15.41
N MET A 58 -3.41 13.70 -14.33
CA MET A 58 -3.11 15.12 -14.17
C MET A 58 -2.13 15.60 -15.25
N GLU A 59 -1.03 14.88 -15.48
CA GLU A 59 -0.05 15.23 -16.52
C GLU A 59 -0.70 15.32 -17.90
N LYS A 60 -1.53 14.34 -18.26
CA LYS A 60 -2.29 14.36 -19.51
C LYS A 60 -3.26 15.53 -19.59
N MET A 61 -3.99 15.82 -18.50
CA MET A 61 -4.90 16.98 -18.43
C MET A 61 -4.16 18.31 -18.62
N LEU A 62 -3.00 18.47 -17.98
CA LEU A 62 -2.18 19.68 -18.08
C LEU A 62 -1.58 19.84 -19.50
N GLN A 63 -1.18 18.73 -20.14
CA GLN A 63 -0.67 18.74 -21.51
C GLN A 63 -1.76 19.04 -22.56
N GLU A 64 -2.96 18.46 -22.42
CA GLU A 64 -4.02 18.57 -23.44
C GLU A 64 -4.82 19.87 -23.33
N LYS A 65 -5.13 20.32 -22.11
CA LYS A 65 -6.04 21.45 -21.90
C LYS A 65 -5.33 22.78 -21.68
N ASN A 66 -4.03 22.79 -21.37
CA ASN A 66 -3.34 23.98 -20.86
C ASN A 66 -4.10 24.67 -19.70
N GLU A 67 -4.98 23.94 -19.01
CA GLU A 67 -5.83 24.43 -17.94
C GLU A 67 -5.04 24.39 -16.63
N PHE A 68 -4.08 25.32 -16.52
CA PHE A 68 -3.31 25.51 -15.30
C PHE A 68 -4.11 26.24 -14.19
N ASN A 69 -5.38 26.56 -14.46
CA ASN A 69 -6.25 27.33 -13.56
C ASN A 69 -7.20 26.45 -12.71
N THR A 70 -7.25 25.14 -12.95
CA THR A 70 -8.06 24.24 -12.12
C THR A 70 -7.35 24.00 -10.79
N ILE A 71 -7.75 24.76 -9.78
CA ILE A 71 -7.08 24.80 -8.48
C ILE A 71 -7.32 23.48 -7.73
N ASN A 72 -8.51 22.88 -7.82
CA ASN A 72 -8.88 21.71 -7.04
C ASN A 72 -9.81 20.77 -7.82
N GLY A 73 -9.76 19.47 -7.52
CA GLY A 73 -10.73 18.49 -8.03
C GLY A 73 -10.55 17.12 -7.41
N VAL A 74 -11.32 16.13 -7.87
CA VAL A 74 -11.32 14.77 -7.31
C VAL A 74 -11.27 13.73 -8.44
N PHE A 75 -10.38 12.76 -8.31
CA PHE A 75 -10.36 11.56 -9.14
C PHE A 75 -11.03 10.40 -8.39
N GLN A 76 -12.13 9.91 -8.94
CA GLN A 76 -12.86 8.77 -8.40
C GLN A 76 -12.24 7.46 -8.88
N TYR A 77 -12.00 6.54 -7.95
CA TYR A 77 -11.55 5.17 -8.18
C TYR A 77 -12.53 4.17 -7.56
N THR A 78 -12.37 2.89 -7.87
CA THR A 78 -13.31 1.85 -7.41
C THR A 78 -13.32 1.66 -5.90
N HIS A 79 -12.19 1.86 -5.22
CA HIS A 79 -12.03 1.63 -3.78
C HIS A 79 -11.44 2.84 -3.05
N GLY A 80 -11.79 4.04 -3.50
CA GLY A 80 -11.31 5.27 -2.91
C GLY A 80 -11.33 6.44 -3.89
N GLU A 81 -10.93 7.59 -3.39
CA GLU A 81 -10.87 8.84 -4.15
C GLU A 81 -9.56 9.57 -3.90
N VAL A 82 -9.08 10.27 -4.93
CA VAL A 82 -7.90 11.11 -4.84
C VAL A 82 -8.31 12.55 -5.04
N ASP A 83 -8.34 13.31 -3.96
CA ASP A 83 -8.44 14.76 -3.99
C ASP A 83 -7.12 15.33 -4.51
N TYR A 84 -7.19 16.26 -5.46
CA TYR A 84 -6.01 16.98 -5.92
C TYR A 84 -6.17 18.49 -5.75
N GLN A 85 -5.07 19.15 -5.43
CA GLN A 85 -4.96 20.60 -5.34
C GLN A 85 -3.72 21.09 -6.06
N VAL A 86 -3.89 22.00 -7.00
CA VAL A 86 -2.86 22.56 -7.86
C VAL A 86 -2.53 23.98 -7.40
N ASN A 87 -1.28 24.19 -6.97
CA ASN A 87 -0.76 25.49 -6.53
C ASN A 87 0.37 25.92 -7.46
N HIS A 88 0.38 27.18 -7.88
CA HIS A 88 1.52 27.74 -8.64
C HIS A 88 2.64 28.12 -7.68
N VAL A 89 3.80 27.50 -7.84
CA VAL A 89 4.99 27.82 -7.03
C VAL A 89 5.78 28.93 -7.72
N THR A 90 5.91 28.86 -9.04
CA THR A 90 6.49 29.90 -9.89
C THR A 90 5.71 29.99 -11.21
N ASN A 91 6.08 30.92 -12.10
CA ASN A 91 5.46 31.01 -13.43
C ASN A 91 5.64 29.73 -14.25
N SER A 92 6.77 29.03 -14.09
CA SER A 92 7.11 27.79 -14.81
C SER A 92 6.80 26.50 -14.03
N ILE A 93 6.71 26.55 -12.70
CA ILE A 93 6.58 25.35 -11.86
C ILE A 93 5.24 25.35 -11.11
N ILE A 94 4.54 24.23 -11.21
CA ILE A 94 3.29 23.96 -10.52
C ILE A 94 3.50 22.83 -9.54
N GLN A 95 2.94 22.96 -8.34
CA GLN A 95 2.86 21.89 -7.35
C GLN A 95 1.43 21.35 -7.29
N ALA A 96 1.27 20.07 -7.64
CA ALA A 96 0.03 19.33 -7.44
C ALA A 96 0.14 18.50 -6.15
N THR A 97 -0.74 18.75 -5.19
CA THR A 97 -0.93 17.95 -3.97
C THR A 97 -2.00 16.93 -4.26
N PHE A 98 -1.75 15.66 -3.91
CA PHE A 98 -2.71 14.57 -4.00
C PHE A 98 -2.96 14.03 -2.61
N ARG A 99 -4.23 13.92 -2.23
CA ARG A 99 -4.69 13.26 -1.01
C ARG A 99 -5.57 12.08 -1.40
N LEU A 100 -5.05 10.87 -1.22
CA LEU A 100 -5.79 9.65 -1.43
C LEU A 100 -6.53 9.29 -0.14
N LYS A 101 -7.81 8.96 -0.27
CA LYS A 101 -8.61 8.31 0.77
C LYS A 101 -9.07 6.97 0.25
N LEU A 102 -8.62 5.90 0.90
CA LEU A 102 -9.10 4.55 0.63
C LEU A 102 -10.34 4.24 1.47
N ASP A 103 -11.18 3.33 0.99
CA ASP A 103 -12.34 2.85 1.76
C ASP A 103 -11.95 2.18 3.09
N SER A 104 -10.69 1.74 3.20
CA SER A 104 -10.11 1.21 4.45
C SER A 104 -9.97 2.28 5.55
N GLY A 105 -10.14 3.57 5.21
CA GLY A 105 -9.96 4.72 6.10
C GLY A 105 -8.51 5.23 6.15
N GLU A 106 -7.60 4.62 5.40
CA GLU A 106 -6.21 5.08 5.27
C GLU A 106 -6.14 6.31 4.36
N GLU A 107 -5.44 7.35 4.81
CA GLU A 107 -5.20 8.57 4.05
C GLU A 107 -3.72 8.69 3.70
N TYR A 108 -3.43 9.00 2.44
CA TYR A 108 -2.07 9.19 1.95
C TYR A 108 -1.93 10.53 1.26
N LEU A 109 -0.76 11.16 1.44
CA LEU A 109 -0.50 12.49 0.91
C LEU A 109 0.79 12.51 0.09
N GLY A 110 0.66 12.91 -1.17
CA GLY A 110 1.78 13.07 -2.09
C GLY A 110 1.80 14.45 -2.71
N PHE A 111 2.98 14.91 -3.09
CA PHE A 111 3.16 16.16 -3.84
C PHE A 111 3.97 15.91 -5.10
N VAL A 112 3.59 16.57 -6.17
CA VAL A 112 4.28 16.51 -7.45
C VAL A 112 4.57 17.90 -7.96
N PHE A 113 5.76 18.06 -8.51
CA PHE A 113 6.14 19.26 -9.24
C PHE A 113 6.06 18.99 -10.74
N TYR A 114 5.31 19.84 -11.44
CA TYR A 114 5.18 19.87 -12.89
C TYR A 114 5.91 21.09 -13.43
N ASP A 115 6.74 20.88 -14.44
CA ASP A 115 7.42 21.95 -15.16
C ASP A 115 6.65 22.24 -16.46
N LYS A 116 6.17 23.48 -16.62
CA LYS A 116 5.41 23.93 -17.79
C LYS A 116 6.26 24.02 -19.05
N ASP A 117 7.55 24.33 -18.92
CA ASP A 117 8.46 24.50 -20.05
C ASP A 117 8.84 23.13 -20.64
N LEU A 118 9.06 22.16 -19.77
CA LEU A 118 9.36 20.77 -20.15
C LEU A 118 8.10 19.90 -20.35
N ARG A 119 6.92 20.44 -20.01
CA ARG A 119 5.60 19.78 -20.03
C ARG A 119 5.56 18.40 -19.37
N LYS A 120 6.35 18.20 -18.32
CA LYS A 120 6.50 16.91 -17.65
C LYS A 120 6.54 17.04 -16.13
N MET A 121 6.14 15.97 -15.46
CA MET A 121 6.33 15.85 -14.02
C MET A 121 7.83 15.65 -13.72
N ILE A 122 8.41 16.54 -12.90
CA ILE A 122 9.86 16.56 -12.62
C ILE A 122 10.22 15.93 -11.28
N LYS A 123 9.29 15.88 -10.33
CA LYS A 123 9.57 15.33 -9.00
C LYS A 123 8.30 14.85 -8.30
N TRP A 124 8.32 13.59 -7.86
CA TRP A 124 7.34 13.01 -6.92
C TRP A 124 7.93 13.02 -5.52
N VAL A 125 7.16 13.51 -4.55
CA VAL A 125 7.51 13.48 -3.11
C VAL A 125 6.33 12.89 -2.36
N GLU A 126 6.53 11.68 -1.83
CA GLU A 126 5.58 11.06 -0.93
C GLU A 126 5.82 11.55 0.49
N LYS A 127 4.76 11.98 1.18
CA LYS A 127 4.84 12.34 2.59
C LYS A 127 4.29 11.17 3.40
N ASN A 128 5.21 10.37 3.93
CA ASN A 128 4.94 9.29 4.89
C ASN A 128 4.78 9.86 6.30
#